data_AF-J2RVJ7-F1
#
_entry.id   AF-J2RVJ7-F1
#
_cell.length_a   1.000
_cell.length_b   1.000
_cell.length_c   1.000
_cell.angle_alpha   90.00
_cell.angle_beta   90.00
_cell.angle_gamma   90.00
#
_symmetry.space_group_name_H-M   'P 1'
#
loop_
_entity.id
_entity.type
_entity.pdbx_description
1 polymer ?
#
loop_
_entity_poly.entity_id
_entity_poly.type
_entity_poly.pdbx_seq_one_letter_code
_entity_poly.pdbx_strand_id
1 'polypeptide(L)'
;MRKAIFLTGVLTLLLGQTIQTQASEPNDWTQFLSDPRFMPAIKSCLAAHPKAEGPAVVMNVWHASLEEAGVMTTDLSGRRNSCFARKDTGVVSESRTVFDLPGPLFVSVDQAKVAPKGECIESTPVYIDQRLQGWILRQPVLHPHIPSACSTPIWTDLLPANQTRPSA
;
A
#
# COMPACT_ATOMS: atom_id res chain seq x y z
N MET A 1 34.42 8.06 -64.00
CA MET A 1 32.97 7.95 -64.30
C MET A 1 32.21 7.61 -63.04
N ARG A 2 31.01 8.16 -62.91
CA ARG A 2 30.07 8.05 -61.78
C ARG A 2 29.59 6.61 -61.56
N LYS A 3 29.34 6.19 -60.31
CA LYS A 3 27.98 5.99 -59.73
C LYS A 3 28.06 5.31 -58.36
N ALA A 4 27.32 5.90 -57.41
CA ALA A 4 27.04 5.41 -56.07
C ALA A 4 25.86 4.43 -56.07
N ILE A 5 25.80 3.52 -55.08
CA ILE A 5 24.55 3.07 -54.44
C ILE A 5 24.84 2.83 -52.94
N PHE A 6 24.11 3.55 -52.09
CA PHE A 6 23.97 3.41 -50.65
C PHE A 6 22.85 2.41 -50.32
N LEU A 7 23.01 1.57 -49.29
CA LEU A 7 21.92 0.95 -48.50
C LEU A 7 22.52 0.35 -47.22
N THR A 8 22.59 1.11 -46.11
CA THR A 8 21.64 1.13 -44.97
C THR A 8 21.35 -0.21 -44.32
N GLY A 9 21.79 -0.37 -43.07
CA GLY A 9 21.40 -1.48 -42.19
C GLY A 9 22.05 -1.37 -40.80
N VAL A 10 21.86 -0.25 -40.11
CA VAL A 10 22.18 -0.13 -38.67
C VAL A 10 21.14 -0.93 -37.90
N LEU A 11 21.48 -2.16 -37.50
CA LEU A 11 20.65 -2.97 -36.61
C LEU A 11 20.86 -2.46 -35.18
N THR A 12 19.87 -1.73 -34.72
CA THR A 12 19.76 -1.12 -33.40
C THR A 12 19.89 -2.14 -32.28
N LEU A 13 20.61 -1.71 -31.23
CA LEU A 13 20.66 -2.32 -29.91
C LEU A 13 19.23 -2.64 -29.43
N LEU A 14 18.95 -3.92 -29.20
CA LEU A 14 17.88 -4.36 -28.30
C LEU A 14 18.53 -5.05 -27.11
N LEU A 15 19.07 -4.22 -26.22
CA LEU A 15 19.29 -4.58 -24.82
C LEU A 15 17.91 -4.82 -24.19
N GLY A 16 17.39 -6.04 -24.35
CA GLY A 16 16.34 -6.56 -23.50
C GLY A 16 16.91 -6.81 -22.11
N GLN A 17 17.23 -5.74 -21.37
CA GLN A 17 17.36 -5.83 -19.92
C GLN A 17 15.96 -6.09 -19.39
N THR A 18 15.59 -7.36 -19.29
CA THR A 18 14.54 -7.78 -18.38
C THR A 18 14.96 -7.29 -17.00
N ILE A 19 14.36 -6.18 -16.55
CA ILE A 19 14.33 -5.82 -15.14
C ILE A 19 13.55 -6.96 -14.49
N GLN A 20 14.26 -8.03 -14.11
CA GLN A 20 13.76 -8.95 -13.11
C GLN A 20 13.64 -8.09 -11.86
N THR A 21 12.42 -7.63 -11.61
CA THR A 21 12.01 -7.15 -10.30
C THR A 21 12.33 -8.29 -9.37
N GLN A 22 13.49 -8.21 -8.73
CA GLN A 22 13.94 -9.17 -7.74
C GLN A 22 12.89 -9.04 -6.62
N ALA A 23 11.94 -9.98 -6.58
CA ALA A 23 11.00 -10.07 -5.49
C ALA A 23 11.88 -10.16 -4.24
N SER A 24 11.89 -9.10 -3.43
CA SER A 24 12.64 -9.06 -2.19
C SER A 24 12.29 -10.32 -1.42
N GLU A 25 13.28 -10.99 -0.84
CA GLU A 25 13.00 -12.12 0.04
C GLU A 25 11.89 -11.74 1.03
N PRO A 26 10.94 -12.65 1.31
CA PRO A 26 9.86 -12.35 2.24
C PRO A 26 10.48 -11.86 3.54
N ASN A 27 10.13 -10.63 3.94
CA ASN A 27 10.52 -10.09 5.23
C ASN A 27 10.09 -11.12 6.30
N ASP A 28 11.06 -11.77 6.95
CA ASP A 28 10.76 -12.75 8.00
C ASP A 28 10.35 -12.01 9.28
N TRP A 29 9.12 -11.50 9.24
CA TRP A 29 8.50 -10.79 10.33
C TRP A 29 8.11 -11.74 11.47
N THR A 30 8.11 -13.05 11.25
CA THR A 30 7.65 -14.01 12.25
C THR A 30 8.53 -14.01 13.50
N GLN A 31 9.79 -13.59 13.38
CA GLN A 31 10.69 -13.36 14.52
C GLN A 31 10.10 -12.41 15.57
N PHE A 32 9.26 -11.44 15.17
CA PHE A 32 8.61 -10.49 16.10
C PHE A 32 7.55 -11.17 16.97
N LEU A 33 7.04 -12.34 16.59
CA LEU A 33 6.09 -13.11 17.40
C LEU A 33 6.76 -13.68 18.67
N SER A 34 8.07 -13.84 18.66
CA SER A 34 8.86 -14.31 19.81
C SER A 34 9.46 -13.17 20.62
N ASP A 35 9.35 -11.91 20.15
CA ASP A 35 9.86 -10.75 20.87
C ASP A 35 8.79 -10.20 21.83
N PRO A 36 9.00 -10.28 23.16
CA PRO A 36 8.03 -9.79 24.14
C PRO A 36 7.76 -8.29 24.02
N ARG A 37 8.66 -7.52 23.38
CA ARG A 37 8.47 -6.09 23.12
C ARG A 37 7.46 -5.83 22.00
N PHE A 38 7.20 -6.79 21.10
CA PHE A 38 6.27 -6.57 19.99
C PHE A 38 4.88 -7.12 20.30
N MET A 39 4.79 -8.09 21.19
CA MET A 39 3.56 -8.79 21.49
C MET A 39 2.41 -7.89 21.98
N PRO A 40 2.63 -6.85 22.82
CA PRO A 40 1.56 -5.92 23.19
C PRO A 40 0.98 -5.19 21.97
N ALA A 41 1.84 -4.65 21.10
CA ALA A 41 1.43 -3.99 19.86
C ALA A 41 0.68 -4.93 18.92
N ILE A 42 1.18 -6.16 18.72
CA ILE A 42 0.54 -7.17 17.88
C ILE A 42 -0.87 -7.47 18.37
N LYS A 43 -1.05 -7.72 19.68
CA LYS A 43 -2.35 -8.01 20.27
C LYS A 43 -3.31 -6.84 20.15
N SER A 44 -2.84 -5.63 20.42
CA SER A 44 -3.66 -4.42 20.28
C SER A 44 -4.08 -4.19 18.83
N CYS A 45 -3.20 -4.42 17.87
CA CYS A 45 -3.52 -4.27 16.45
C CYS A 45 -4.49 -5.34 15.94
N LEU A 46 -4.40 -6.58 16.42
CA LEU A 46 -5.42 -7.60 16.17
C LEU A 46 -6.78 -7.21 16.75
N ALA A 47 -6.81 -6.63 17.96
CA ALA A 47 -8.03 -6.17 18.60
C ALA A 47 -8.64 -4.92 17.94
N ALA A 48 -7.79 -4.05 17.39
CA ALA A 48 -8.18 -2.84 16.65
C ALA A 48 -8.60 -3.12 15.20
N HIS A 49 -8.46 -4.36 14.72
CA HIS A 49 -8.93 -4.73 13.39
C HIS A 49 -10.47 -4.58 13.32
N PRO A 50 -11.02 -3.85 12.33
CA PRO A 50 -12.46 -3.71 12.19
C PRO A 50 -13.15 -5.07 12.04
N LYS A 51 -14.14 -5.36 12.89
CA LYS A 51 -14.84 -6.66 12.87
C LYS A 51 -15.41 -6.94 11.47
N ALA A 52 -15.11 -8.13 10.97
CA ALA A 52 -15.69 -8.68 9.75
C ALA A 52 -15.72 -10.23 9.86
N GLU A 53 -15.33 -10.97 8.83
CA GLU A 53 -15.54 -12.42 8.77
C GLU A 53 -14.38 -13.16 9.43
N GLY A 54 -14.66 -13.89 10.52
CA GLY A 54 -13.65 -14.65 11.26
C GLY A 54 -12.68 -13.80 12.10
N PRO A 55 -11.66 -14.44 12.69
CA PRO A 55 -10.65 -13.74 13.49
C PRO A 55 -9.68 -12.95 12.59
N ALA A 56 -9.23 -11.81 13.08
CA ALA A 56 -8.08 -11.13 12.48
C ALA A 56 -6.81 -11.98 12.69
N VAL A 57 -5.92 -11.98 11.70
CA VAL A 57 -4.62 -12.65 11.70
C VAL A 57 -3.54 -11.67 11.25
N VAL A 58 -2.30 -11.91 11.66
CA VAL A 58 -1.15 -11.05 11.32
C VAL A 58 -0.59 -11.46 9.96
N MET A 59 -0.42 -10.49 9.07
CA MET A 59 0.23 -10.67 7.77
C MET A 59 1.68 -10.19 7.74
N ASN A 60 2.00 -9.17 8.53
CA ASN A 60 3.33 -8.59 8.60
C ASN A 60 3.49 -7.81 9.91
N VAL A 61 4.72 -7.75 10.41
CA VAL A 61 5.13 -6.91 11.55
C VAL A 61 6.45 -6.24 11.18
N TRP A 62 6.59 -4.96 11.51
CA TRP A 62 7.82 -4.21 11.28
C TRP A 62 8.06 -3.18 12.38
N HIS A 63 9.29 -2.68 12.46
CA HIS A 63 9.59 -1.50 13.24
C HIS A 63 9.02 -0.27 12.53
N ALA A 64 7.95 0.32 13.05
CA ALA A 64 7.46 1.61 12.56
C ALA A 64 8.32 2.76 13.08
N SER A 65 8.79 2.66 14.33
CA SER A 65 9.80 3.54 14.92
C SER A 65 10.63 2.79 15.96
N LEU A 66 11.47 3.50 16.73
CA LEU A 66 12.16 2.92 17.88
C LEU A 66 11.15 2.34 18.89
N GLU A 67 10.09 3.10 19.16
CA GLU A 67 9.09 2.82 20.20
C GLU A 67 7.82 2.14 19.66
N GLU A 68 7.56 2.20 18.36
CA GLU A 68 6.31 1.69 17.77
C GLU A 68 6.55 0.55 16.79
N ALA A 69 5.62 -0.41 16.80
CA ALA A 69 5.52 -1.47 15.82
C ALA A 69 4.40 -1.13 14.83
N GLY A 70 4.65 -1.43 13.57
CA GLY A 70 3.60 -1.51 12.57
C GLY A 70 3.18 -2.97 12.39
N VAL A 71 1.88 -3.20 12.30
CA VAL A 71 1.28 -4.53 12.16
C VAL A 71 0.25 -4.48 11.05
N MET A 72 0.43 -5.31 10.02
CA MET A 72 -0.57 -5.54 9.00
C MET A 72 -1.39 -6.75 9.43
N THR A 73 -2.70 -6.60 9.43
CA THR A 73 -3.64 -7.66 9.79
C THR A 73 -4.61 -7.91 8.64
N THR A 74 -5.15 -9.12 8.58
CA THR A 74 -6.27 -9.46 7.68
C THR A 74 -7.28 -10.36 8.36
N ASP A 75 -8.46 -10.51 7.79
CA ASP A 75 -9.49 -11.44 8.23
C ASP A 75 -9.81 -12.48 7.14
N LEU A 76 -10.79 -13.35 7.38
CA LEU A 76 -11.17 -14.38 6.39
C LEU A 76 -11.88 -13.81 5.17
N SER A 77 -12.33 -12.55 5.22
CA SER A 77 -12.89 -11.85 4.04
C SER A 77 -11.79 -11.29 3.13
N GLY A 78 -10.53 -11.32 3.57
CA GLY A 78 -9.39 -10.73 2.86
C GLY A 78 -9.24 -9.23 3.06
N ARG A 79 -10.03 -8.62 3.96
CA ARG A 79 -9.87 -7.21 4.34
C ARG A 79 -8.54 -7.04 5.05
N ARG A 80 -7.74 -6.04 4.67
CA ARG A 80 -6.48 -5.74 5.35
C ARG A 80 -6.58 -4.47 6.17
N ASN A 81 -5.82 -4.42 7.25
CA ASN A 81 -5.77 -3.26 8.14
C ASN A 81 -4.33 -3.04 8.62
N SER A 82 -3.83 -1.82 8.43
CA SER A 82 -2.53 -1.38 8.91
C SER A 82 -2.71 -0.66 10.24
N CYS A 83 -2.00 -1.10 11.26
CA CYS A 83 -2.08 -0.57 12.61
C CYS A 83 -0.69 -0.25 13.16
N PHE A 84 -0.60 0.85 13.90
CA PHE A 84 0.59 1.31 14.60
C PHE A 84 0.29 1.35 16.09
N ALA A 85 1.18 0.74 16.87
CA ALA A 85 1.03 0.72 18.31
C ALA A 85 2.40 0.72 19.00
N ARG A 86 2.45 1.31 20.20
CA ARG A 86 3.65 1.28 21.04
C ARG A 86 4.02 -0.16 21.39
N LYS A 87 5.29 -0.49 21.26
CA LYS A 87 5.85 -1.83 21.53
C LYS A 87 5.61 -2.27 22.97
N ASP A 88 6.00 -1.42 23.92
CA ASP A 88 5.95 -1.70 25.36
C ASP A 88 4.52 -1.85 25.92
N THR A 89 3.61 -0.99 25.47
CA THR A 89 2.30 -0.78 26.09
C THR A 89 1.14 -1.24 25.22
N GLY A 90 1.35 -1.41 23.91
CA GLY A 90 0.31 -1.71 22.95
C GLY A 90 -0.69 -0.57 22.74
N VAL A 91 -0.41 0.66 23.22
CA VAL A 91 -1.28 1.81 22.95
C VAL A 91 -1.29 2.06 21.44
N VAL A 92 -2.47 1.95 20.83
CA VAL A 92 -2.67 2.17 19.40
C VAL A 92 -2.62 3.65 19.11
N SER A 93 -1.73 4.06 18.21
CA SER A 93 -1.63 5.44 17.71
C SER A 93 -2.45 5.63 16.44
N GLU A 94 -2.54 4.61 15.60
CA GLU A 94 -3.31 4.64 14.35
C GLU A 94 -3.76 3.23 13.94
N SER A 95 -4.95 3.11 13.35
CA SER A 95 -5.46 1.87 12.75
C SER A 95 -6.35 2.21 11.56
N ARG A 96 -6.04 1.68 10.37
CA ARG A 96 -6.75 2.01 9.13
C ARG A 96 -6.84 0.84 8.16
N THR A 97 -7.98 0.76 7.48
CA THR A 97 -8.21 -0.27 6.45
C THR A 97 -7.38 0.03 5.21
N VAL A 98 -6.68 -0.99 4.70
CA VAL A 98 -5.87 -0.89 3.49
C VAL A 98 -6.69 -1.36 2.29
N PHE A 99 -6.64 -0.58 1.21
CA PHE A 99 -7.30 -0.91 -0.04
C PHE A 99 -6.27 -1.50 -1.00
N ASP A 100 -6.19 -2.84 -1.06
CA ASP A 100 -5.11 -3.57 -1.75
C ASP A 100 -5.28 -3.75 -3.26
N LEU A 101 -6.26 -3.10 -3.89
CA LEU A 101 -6.40 -3.26 -5.33
C LEU A 101 -5.79 -2.04 -6.04
N PRO A 102 -4.57 -2.18 -6.61
CA PRO A 102 -3.94 -1.10 -7.36
C PRO A 102 -4.75 -0.87 -8.63
N GLY A 103 -5.62 0.13 -8.59
CA GLY A 103 -6.31 0.62 -9.78
C GLY A 103 -7.68 1.22 -9.47
N PRO A 104 -8.24 1.97 -10.43
CA PRO A 104 -9.66 2.26 -10.42
C PRO A 104 -10.45 0.94 -10.47
N LEU A 105 -11.27 0.66 -9.45
CA LEU A 105 -12.18 -0.49 -9.47
C LEU A 105 -13.51 -0.11 -10.08
N PHE A 106 -14.05 -0.93 -10.98
CA PHE A 106 -15.39 -0.71 -11.50
C PHE A 106 -16.41 -1.57 -10.76
N VAL A 107 -17.55 -0.98 -10.41
CA VAL A 107 -18.73 -1.69 -9.90
C VAL A 107 -19.96 -1.30 -10.72
N SER A 108 -20.67 -2.31 -11.23
CA SER A 108 -21.86 -2.12 -12.08
C SER A 108 -23.06 -1.61 -11.26
N VAL A 109 -23.95 -0.88 -11.93
CA VAL A 109 -25.28 -0.49 -11.42
C VAL A 109 -26.16 -1.69 -11.04
N ASP A 110 -25.88 -2.86 -11.60
CA ASP A 110 -26.56 -4.12 -11.26
C ASP A 110 -26.18 -4.61 -9.85
N GLN A 111 -24.97 -4.31 -9.39
CA GLN A 111 -24.44 -4.75 -8.09
C GLN A 111 -24.65 -3.69 -7.00
N ALA A 112 -24.47 -2.42 -7.33
CA ALA A 112 -24.74 -1.31 -6.43
C ALA A 112 -25.71 -0.36 -7.15
N LYS A 113 -26.87 -0.01 -6.59
CA LYS A 113 -27.77 0.96 -7.27
C LYS A 113 -27.43 2.42 -6.95
N VAL A 114 -26.60 2.62 -5.92
CA VAL A 114 -26.17 3.93 -5.42
C VAL A 114 -24.66 3.97 -5.35
N ALA A 115 -24.09 5.16 -5.45
CA ALA A 115 -22.64 5.36 -5.35
C ALA A 115 -22.11 4.73 -4.04
N PRO A 116 -21.20 3.75 -4.12
CA PRO A 116 -20.57 3.20 -2.93
C PRO A 116 -19.86 4.29 -2.13
N LYS A 117 -19.96 4.22 -0.81
CA LYS A 117 -19.34 5.16 0.11
C LYS A 117 -18.45 4.39 1.08
N GLY A 118 -17.30 4.95 1.37
CA GLY A 118 -16.37 4.48 2.39
C GLY A 118 -15.46 5.62 2.81
N GLU A 119 -14.81 5.46 3.96
CA GLU A 119 -13.88 6.46 4.50
C GLU A 119 -12.73 6.79 3.53
N CYS A 120 -12.31 5.79 2.73
CA CYS A 120 -11.19 5.87 1.81
C CYS A 120 -11.54 5.61 0.36
N ILE A 121 -12.79 5.88 -0.03
CA ILE A 121 -13.29 5.61 -1.37
C ILE A 121 -13.95 6.86 -1.94
N GLU A 122 -13.48 7.29 -3.10
CA GLU A 122 -14.16 8.22 -3.99
C GLU A 122 -14.81 7.45 -5.13
N SER A 123 -16.09 7.72 -5.36
CA SER A 123 -16.89 7.09 -6.41
C SER A 123 -17.15 8.07 -7.54
N THR A 124 -16.65 7.78 -8.74
CA THR A 124 -16.91 8.55 -9.97
C THR A 124 -17.93 7.81 -10.84
N PRO A 125 -19.07 8.42 -11.23
CA PRO A 125 -20.07 7.74 -12.04
C PRO A 125 -19.59 7.51 -13.49
N VAL A 126 -19.98 6.39 -14.07
CA VAL A 126 -19.72 6.05 -15.49
C VAL A 126 -21.04 6.06 -16.25
N TYR A 127 -21.12 6.85 -17.32
CA TYR A 127 -22.30 6.93 -18.18
C TYR A 127 -22.00 6.43 -19.60
N ILE A 128 -22.96 5.71 -20.18
CA ILE A 128 -23.03 5.40 -21.61
C ILE A 128 -24.41 5.85 -22.08
N ASP A 129 -24.48 6.66 -23.15
CA ASP A 129 -25.73 7.20 -23.70
C ASP A 129 -26.65 7.81 -22.63
N GLN A 130 -26.08 8.62 -21.73
CA GLN A 130 -26.76 9.27 -20.60
C GLN A 130 -27.36 8.31 -19.55
N ARG A 131 -27.09 7.00 -19.64
CA ARG A 131 -27.48 6.00 -18.65
C ARG A 131 -26.30 5.64 -17.76
N LEU A 132 -26.53 5.67 -16.45
CA LEU A 132 -25.56 5.25 -15.45
C LEU A 132 -25.29 3.75 -15.61
N GLN A 133 -24.03 3.39 -15.81
CA GLN A 133 -23.56 2.00 -15.91
C GLN A 133 -22.94 1.50 -14.62
N GLY A 134 -22.43 2.40 -13.78
CA GLY A 134 -21.74 2.04 -12.55
C GLY A 134 -20.84 3.15 -12.03
N TRP A 135 -19.88 2.77 -11.19
CA TRP A 135 -18.93 3.69 -10.56
C TRP A 135 -17.51 3.16 -10.67
N ILE A 136 -16.58 4.09 -10.89
CA ILE A 136 -15.15 3.88 -10.68
C ILE A 136 -14.83 4.28 -9.24
N LEU A 137 -14.35 3.33 -8.46
CA LEU A 137 -13.89 3.49 -7.08
C LEU A 137 -12.38 3.75 -7.10
N ARG A 138 -11.96 4.82 -6.42
CA ARG A 138 -10.55 5.18 -6.24
C ARG A 138 -10.30 5.54 -4.79
N GLN A 139 -9.04 5.48 -4.39
CA GLN A 139 -8.64 6.22 -3.20
C GLN A 139 -8.66 7.73 -3.52
N PRO A 140 -9.04 8.58 -2.55
CA PRO A 140 -8.94 10.02 -2.69
C PRO A 140 -7.51 10.44 -3.03
N VAL A 141 -7.35 11.53 -3.80
CA VAL A 141 -6.04 12.15 -4.00
C VAL A 141 -5.65 12.85 -2.71
N LEU A 142 -4.72 12.25 -1.98
CA LEU A 142 -4.30 12.76 -0.68
C LEU A 142 -3.09 13.66 -0.86
N HIS A 143 -3.09 14.79 -0.15
CA HIS A 143 -1.93 15.65 -0.14
C HIS A 143 -0.78 14.94 0.59
N PRO A 144 0.42 14.89 0.00
CA PRO A 144 1.53 14.13 0.55
C PRO A 144 1.99 14.59 1.95
N HIS A 145 1.61 15.81 2.36
CA HIS A 145 1.97 16.36 3.66
C HIS A 145 0.80 16.41 4.66
N ILE A 146 -0.35 15.83 4.31
CA ILE A 146 -1.52 15.78 5.17
C ILE A 146 -1.77 14.32 5.56
N PRO A 147 -1.56 13.95 6.83
CA PRO A 147 -1.92 12.62 7.32
C PRO A 147 -3.40 12.35 7.04
N SER A 148 -3.70 11.19 6.44
CA SER A 148 -5.06 10.75 6.15
C SER A 148 -5.16 9.26 6.45
N ALA A 149 -6.32 8.84 6.98
CA ALA A 149 -6.65 7.43 7.16
C ALA A 149 -6.59 6.60 5.87
N CYS A 150 -6.45 7.28 4.72
CA CYS A 150 -6.56 6.70 3.39
C CYS A 150 -5.25 6.73 2.59
N SER A 151 -4.16 7.29 3.14
CA SER A 151 -2.84 7.35 2.47
C SER A 151 -1.90 6.28 3.02
N THR A 152 -0.99 5.80 2.18
CA THR A 152 0.25 5.16 2.64
C THR A 152 1.07 6.21 3.41
N PRO A 153 1.78 5.88 4.51
CA PRO A 153 2.62 6.85 5.19
C PRO A 153 3.75 7.30 4.24
N ILE A 154 4.04 8.60 4.20
CA ILE A 154 5.20 9.13 3.49
C ILE A 154 6.38 9.10 4.46
N TRP A 155 7.23 8.09 4.29
CA TRP A 155 8.37 7.79 5.19
C TRP A 155 9.60 8.68 4.96
N THR A 156 9.57 9.58 3.97
CA THR A 156 10.74 10.39 3.58
C THR A 156 11.13 11.48 4.57
N ASP A 157 10.26 11.86 5.50
CA ASP A 157 10.53 12.92 6.48
C ASP A 157 11.19 12.41 7.79
N LEU A 158 11.50 11.11 7.87
CA LEU A 158 12.15 10.49 9.05
C LEU A 158 13.65 10.27 8.88
N LEU A 159 14.27 10.73 7.79
CA LEU A 159 15.73 10.75 7.67
C LEU A 159 16.28 12.00 8.39
N PRO A 160 17.12 11.86 9.43
CA PRO A 160 17.77 13.01 10.04
C PRO A 160 18.61 13.73 8.98
N ALA A 161 18.44 15.05 8.86
CA ALA A 161 19.18 15.92 7.93
C ALA A 161 20.70 16.03 8.22
N ASN A 162 21.30 15.05 8.91
CA ASN A 162 22.66 15.11 9.43
C ASN A 162 23.49 13.86 9.10
N GLN A 163 23.52 13.47 7.82
CA GLN A 163 24.55 12.57 7.29
C GLN A 163 25.25 13.06 6.02
N THR A 164 25.23 14.36 5.72
CA THR A 164 26.26 14.97 4.86
C THR A 164 27.50 15.27 5.68
N ARG A 165 28.33 14.25 5.89
CA ARG A 165 29.73 14.44 6.25
C ARG A 165 30.51 14.65 4.95
N PRO A 166 31.17 15.79 4.70
CA PRO A 166 32.20 15.83 3.69
C PRO A 166 33.37 14.98 4.20
N SER A 167 33.75 13.97 3.42
CA SER A 167 34.99 13.24 3.60
C SER A 167 36.17 14.17 3.32
N ALA A 168 37.13 14.18 4.27
CA ALA A 168 38.51 14.64 4.19
C ALA A 168 38.79 16.07 3.65
#